data_AF-A0A0S8GM17-F1
#
_entry.id   AF-A0A0S8GM17-F1
#
_cell.length_a   1.000
_cell.length_b   1.000
_cell.length_c   1.000
_cell.angle_alpha   90.00
_cell.angle_beta   90.00
_cell.angle_gamma   90.00
#
_symmetry.space_group_name_H-M   'P 1'
#
loop_
_entity.id
_entity.type
_entity.pdbx_description
1 polymer ?
#
loop_
_entity_poly.entity_id
_entity_poly.type
_entity_poly.pdbx_seq_one_letter_code
_entity_poly.pdbx_strand_id
1 'polypeptide(L)' 'MTARIGELLVRGGCATECHISEALKIQKKKKKKIGEILVELGYVNADDLDRMLSEQAALRDGLKFRHWPYIP' A
#
# COMPACT_ATOMS: atom_id res chain seq x y z
N MET A 1 0.69 -13.06 -11.32
CA MET A 1 1.38 -12.70 -10.06
C MET A 1 1.10 -11.25 -9.72
N THR A 2 0.15 -10.96 -8.82
CA THR A 2 -0.10 -9.59 -8.35
C THR A 2 0.99 -9.22 -7.35
N ALA A 3 1.93 -8.34 -7.75
CA ALA A 3 2.96 -7.83 -6.84
C ALA A 3 2.29 -7.25 -5.59
N ARG A 4 2.73 -7.71 -4.40
CA ARG A 4 2.21 -7.19 -3.13
C ARG A 4 2.68 -5.74 -2.99
N ILE A 5 1.81 -4.85 -2.52
CA ILE A 5 2.13 -3.42 -2.35
C ILE A 5 3.38 -3.23 -1.46
N GLY A 6 3.62 -4.15 -0.52
CA GLY A 6 4.81 -4.15 0.32
C GLY A 6 6.13 -4.28 -0.46
N GLU A 7 6.18 -5.08 -1.53
CA GLU A 7 7.39 -5.19 -2.36
C GLU A 7 7.59 -3.94 -3.23
N LEU A 8 6.50 -3.34 -3.71
CA LEU A 8 6.56 -2.06 -4.44
C LEU A 8 7.04 -0.93 -3.54
N LEU A 9 6.58 -0.87 -2.30
CA LEU A 9 7.01 0.11 -1.30
C LEU A 9 8.49 -0.04 -0.96
N VAL A 10 9.01 -1.28 -0.92
CA VAL A 10 10.45 -1.52 -0.74
C VAL A 10 11.26 -1.09 -1.95
N ARG A 11 10.79 -1.43 -3.15
CA ARG A 11 11.46 -1.04 -4.40
C ARG A 11 11.44 0.47 -4.64
N GLY A 12 10.38 1.14 -4.22
CA GLY A 12 10.23 2.60 -4.29
C GLY A 12 10.96 3.38 -3.20
N GLY A 13 11.67 2.70 -2.30
CA GLY A 13 12.39 3.34 -1.18
C GLY A 13 11.49 3.93 -0.08
N CYS A 14 10.17 3.71 -0.16
CA CYS A 14 9.20 4.18 0.83
C CYS A 14 9.16 3.29 2.09
N ALA A 15 9.56 2.02 1.97
CA ALA A 15 9.67 1.11 3.11
C ALA A 15 10.93 0.26 3.01
N THR A 16 11.42 -0.28 4.13
CA THR A 16 12.51 -1.26 4.12
C THR A 16 11.97 -2.66 4.37
N GLU A 17 12.76 -3.68 4.05
CA GLU A 17 12.41 -5.08 4.34
C GLU A 17 12.11 -5.30 5.84
N CYS A 18 12.82 -4.59 6.73
CA CYS A 18 12.52 -4.56 8.16
C CYS A 18 11.11 -4.04 8.45
N HIS A 19 10.70 -2.93 7.83
CA HIS A 19 9.34 -2.39 7.99
C HIS A 19 8.28 -3.34 7.45
N ILE A 20 8.55 -4.02 6.33
CA ILE A 20 7.64 -5.04 5.79
C ILE A 20 7.51 -6.24 6.73
N SER A 21 8.61 -6.71 7.31
CA SER A 21 8.61 -7.81 8.27
C SER A 21 7.77 -7.48 9.51
N GLU A 22 7.92 -6.26 10.03
CA GLU A 22 7.13 -5.78 11.17
C GLU A 22 5.63 -5.65 10.80
N ALA A 23 5.34 -5.06 9.65
CA ALA A 23 3.98 -4.95 9.13
C ALA A 23 3.34 -6.32 8.88
N LEU A 24 4.10 -7.32 8.43
CA LEU A 24 3.64 -8.70 8.23
C LEU A 24 3.27 -9.38 9.55
N LYS A 25 4.04 -9.17 10.62
CA LYS A 25 3.71 -9.70 11.95
C LYS A 25 2.38 -9.12 12.45
N ILE A 26 2.18 -7.82 12.27
CA ILE A 26 0.95 -7.13 12.66
C ILE A 26 -0.22 -7.56 11.77
N GLN A 27 0.00 -7.73 10.46
CA GLN A 27 -1.01 -8.22 9.52
C GLN A 27 -1.55 -9.58 9.95
N LYS A 28 -0.66 -10.51 10.35
CA LYS A 28 -1.09 -11.83 10.82
C LYS A 28 -2.01 -11.76 12.04
N LYS A 29 -1.82 -10.77 12.91
CA LYS A 29 -2.64 -10.57 14.11
C LYS A 29 -3.92 -9.77 13.84
N LYS A 30 -3.86 -8.74 13.00
CA LYS A 30 -4.95 -7.78 12.77
C LYS A 30 -5.77 -8.03 11.49
N LYS A 31 -5.37 -8.97 10.63
CA LYS A 31 -5.95 -9.21 9.27
C LYS A 31 -6.07 -7.93 8.41
N LYS A 32 -5.26 -6.90 8.68
CA LYS A 32 -5.21 -5.64 7.92
C LYS A 32 -4.32 -5.75 6.69
N LYS A 33 -4.44 -4.82 5.74
CA LYS A 33 -3.51 -4.71 4.60
C LYS A 33 -2.15 -4.18 5.07
N ILE A 34 -1.07 -4.69 4.47
CA ILE A 34 0.30 -4.24 4.77
C ILE A 34 0.45 -2.73 4.58
N GLY A 35 -0.12 -2.17 3.51
CA GLY A 35 -0.09 -0.74 3.25
C GLY A 35 -0.66 0.09 4.40
N GLU A 36 -1.84 -0.27 4.89
CA GLU A 36 -2.46 0.45 6.02
C GLU A 36 -1.64 0.34 7.30
N ILE A 37 -1.03 -0.81 7.54
CA ILE A 37 -0.16 -1.01 8.70
C ILE A 37 1.09 -0.13 8.58
N LEU A 38 1.67 0.00 7.40
CA LEU A 38 2.83 0.86 7.17
C LEU A 38 2.50 2.35 7.39
N VAL A 39 1.27 2.77 7.05
CA VAL A 39 0.77 4.11 7.35
C VAL A 39 0.51 4.29 8.85
N GLU A 40 -0.12 3.32 9.51
CA GLU A 40 -0.32 3.34 10.96
C GLU A 40 1.02 3.40 11.73
N LEU A 41 2.08 2.79 11.18
CA LEU A 41 3.43 2.81 11.75
C LEU A 41 4.21 4.08 11.39
N GLY A 42 3.67 4.96 10.53
CA GLY A 42 4.33 6.18 10.07
C GLY A 42 5.50 5.95 9.12
N TYR A 43 5.64 4.74 8.57
CA TYR A 43 6.68 4.43 7.59
C TYR A 43 6.34 4.93 6.19
N VAL A 44 5.05 5.00 5.88
CA VAL A 44 4.54 5.43 4.58
C VAL A 44 3.46 6.48 4.84
N ASN A 45 3.40 7.51 4.02
CA ASN A 45 2.35 8.52 4.16
C ASN A 45 1.03 8.01 3.59
N ALA A 46 -0.10 8.46 4.13
CA ALA A 46 -1.41 8.04 3.64
C ALA A 46 -1.62 8.41 2.16
N ASP A 47 -1.09 9.56 1.73
CA ASP A 47 -1.17 10.05 0.35
C ASP A 47 -0.33 9.18 -0.62
N ASP A 48 0.90 8.85 -0.24
CA ASP A 48 1.74 7.92 -1.02
C ASP A 48 1.11 6.54 -1.14
N LEU A 49 0.50 6.05 -0.05
CA LEU A 49 -0.21 4.78 -0.08
C LEU A 49 -1.42 4.84 -1.02
N ASP A 50 -2.19 5.93 -1.00
CA ASP A 50 -3.36 6.12 -1.86
C ASP A 50 -2.99 6.16 -3.34
N ARG A 51 -1.92 6.88 -3.69
CA ARG A 51 -1.36 6.89 -5.05
C ARG A 51 -0.98 5.49 -5.51
N MET A 52 -0.21 4.76 -4.70
CA MET A 52 0.23 3.42 -5.06
C MET A 52 -0.93 2.42 -5.13
N LEU A 53 -1.94 2.56 -4.26
CA LEU A 53 -3.16 1.75 -4.31
C LEU A 53 -3.97 2.06 -5.56
N SER A 54 -4.07 3.33 -5.97
CA SER A 54 -4.73 3.76 -7.19
C SER A 54 -4.05 3.18 -8.43
N GLU A 55 -2.72 3.24 -8.49
CA GLU A 55 -1.93 2.62 -9.56
C GLU A 55 -2.10 1.09 -9.58
N GLN A 56 -2.03 0.44 -8.42
CA GLN A 56 -2.22 -1.01 -8.31
C GLN A 56 -3.65 -1.44 -8.69
N ALA A 57 -4.66 -0.64 -8.33
CA ALA A 57 -6.05 -0.88 -8.70
C ALA A 57 -6.25 -0.73 -10.21
N ALA A 58 -5.66 0.30 -10.83
CA ALA A 58 -5.70 0.51 -12.27
C ALA A 58 -5.00 -0.61 -13.06
N LEU A 59 -3.90 -1.16 -12.52
CA LEU A 59 -3.17 -2.26 -13.15
C LEU A 59 -3.85 -3.62 -12.95
N ARG A 60 -4.57 -3.82 -11.84
CA ARG A 60 -5.28 -5.07 -11.52
C ARG A 60 -6.66 -5.14 -12.17
N ASP A 61 -7.31 -4.00 -12.27
CA ASP A 61 -8.66 -3.86 -12.81
C ASP A 61 -8.53 -3.05 -14.10
N GLY A 62 -8.37 -3.73 -15.23
CA GLY A 62 -8.24 -3.08 -16.54
C GLY A 62 -9.44 -2.20 -16.94
N LEU A 63 -10.47 -2.06 -16.11
CA LEU A 63 -11.69 -1.31 -16.37
C LEU A 63 -12.34 -0.87 -15.05
N LYS A 64 -12.28 0.44 -14.72
CA LYS A 64 -13.22 1.27 -13.93
C LYS A 64 -12.57 1.99 -12.75
N PHE A 65 -12.05 3.18 -13.00
CA PHE A 65 -12.29 4.30 -12.08
C PHE A 65 -12.66 5.53 -12.90
N ARG A 66 -13.93 5.56 -13.30
CA ARG A 66 -14.61 6.78 -13.72
C ARG A 66 -14.88 7.53 -12.41
N HIS A 67 -13.99 8.47 -12.08
CA HIS A 67 -14.15 9.49 -11.05
C HIS A 67 -14.19 8.99 -9.59
N TRP A 68 -13.08 9.19 -8.87
CA TRP A 68 -13.14 9.45 -7.42
C TRP A 68 -12.65 10.89 -7.19
N PRO A 69 -13.45 11.77 -6.58
CA PRO A 69 -13.12 13.18 -6.45
C PRO A 69 -12.06 13.34 -5.38
N TYR A 70 -10.93 13.91 -5.77
CA TYR A 70 -9.94 14.46 -4.85
C TYR A 70 -10.51 15.78 -4.32
N ILE A 71 -10.86 15.84 -3.03
CA ILE A 71 -11.21 17.05 -2.27
C ILE A 71 -10.67 16.81 -0.85
N PRO A 72 -9.95 17.76 -0.22
CA PRO A 72 -9.96 19.21 -0.42
C PRO A 72 -8.84 19.80 -1.31
#